data_AF-A0A5A7ZQ13-F1
#
_entry.id   AF-A0A5A7ZQ13-F1
#
_cell.length_a   1.000
_cell.length_b   1.000
_cell.length_c   1.000
_cell.angle_alpha   90.00
_cell.angle_beta   90.00
_cell.angle_gamma   90.00
#
_symmetry.space_group_name_H-M   'P 1'
#
loop_
_entity.id
_entity.type
_entity.pdbx_description
1 polymer ?
#
loop_
_entity_poly.entity_id
_entity_poly.type
_entity_poly.pdbx_seq_one_letter_code
_entity_poly.pdbx_strand_id
1 'polypeptide(L)'
;MVAILTRGNGEVMATAADFDPKSPGYGTVDSAQKGRARQALANTFVREWCGADIAEVMRGYDAEQLVDALCQRKGYQVTMIAAGGDPSPAATEEG
;
A
#
# COMPACT_ATOMS: atom_id res chain seq x y z
N MET A 1 -10.55 -0.42 2.77
CA MET A 1 -9.47 0.00 1.86
C MET A 1 -8.60 -1.21 1.56
N VAL A 2 -8.29 -1.45 0.30
CA VAL A 2 -7.32 -2.47 -0.16
C VAL A 2 -6.14 -1.73 -0.77
N ALA A 3 -4.93 -2.10 -0.40
CA ALA A 3 -3.68 -1.58 -0.92
C ALA A 3 -2.94 -2.70 -1.67
N ILE A 4 -2.45 -2.39 -2.87
CA ILE A 4 -1.77 -3.34 -3.74
C ILE A 4 -0.45 -2.72 -4.19
N LEU A 5 0.66 -3.44 -4.03
CA LEU A 5 1.96 -3.06 -4.58
C LEU A 5 2.22 -3.88 -5.85
N THR A 6 2.48 -3.21 -6.97
CA THR A 6 2.86 -3.83 -8.23
C THR A 6 4.24 -3.37 -8.70
N ARG A 7 4.95 -4.23 -9.45
CA ARG A 7 6.12 -3.85 -10.23
C ARG A 7 5.71 -3.15 -11.53
N GLY A 8 6.68 -2.52 -12.20
CA GLY A 8 6.46 -1.89 -13.51
C GLY A 8 6.00 -2.84 -14.63
N ASN A 9 6.13 -4.16 -14.44
CA ASN A 9 5.60 -5.19 -15.35
C ASN A 9 4.18 -5.67 -14.99
N GLY A 10 3.54 -5.09 -13.96
CA GLY A 10 2.22 -5.48 -13.48
C GLY A 10 2.19 -6.67 -12.51
N GLU A 11 3.34 -7.26 -12.18
CA GLU A 11 3.45 -8.32 -11.17
C GLU A 11 3.06 -7.79 -9.78
N VAL A 12 2.15 -8.49 -9.09
CA VAL A 12 1.71 -8.14 -7.74
C VAL A 12 2.74 -8.65 -6.74
N MET A 13 3.28 -7.74 -5.94
CA MET A 13 4.36 -8.01 -4.99
C MET A 13 3.85 -8.18 -3.57
N ALA A 14 2.78 -7.46 -3.21
CA ALA A 14 2.14 -7.54 -1.89
C ALA A 14 0.70 -7.00 -1.97
N THR A 15 -0.16 -7.49 -1.08
CA THR A 15 -1.51 -6.96 -0.88
C THR A 15 -1.80 -6.83 0.60
N ALA A 16 -2.53 -5.78 0.99
CA ALA A 16 -3.03 -5.61 2.35
C ALA A 16 -4.39 -4.92 2.32
N ALA A 17 -5.20 -5.12 3.36
CA ALA A 17 -6.47 -4.44 3.49
C ALA A 17 -6.70 -3.94 4.91
N ASP A 18 -7.32 -2.76 5.02
CA ASP A 18 -7.87 -2.23 6.25
C ASP A 18 -9.33 -1.86 6.03
N PHE A 19 -10.23 -2.56 6.72
CA PHE A 19 -11.66 -2.29 6.69
C PHE A 19 -12.18 -1.77 8.03
N ASP A 20 -11.30 -1.50 9.01
CA ASP A 20 -11.74 -1.07 10.33
C ASP A 20 -12.07 0.43 10.31
N PRO A 21 -13.35 0.84 10.49
CA PRO A 21 -13.72 2.24 10.57
C PRO A 21 -13.44 2.84 11.95
N LYS A 22 -13.15 2.03 12.98
CA LYS A 22 -12.96 2.45 14.38
C LYS A 22 -11.51 2.53 14.81
N SER A 23 -10.59 2.01 14.00
CA SER A 23 -9.16 2.09 14.30
C SER A 23 -8.72 3.55 14.37
N PRO A 24 -7.91 3.93 15.37
CA PRO A 24 -7.44 5.30 15.54
C PRO A 24 -6.63 5.75 14.31
N GLY A 25 -6.76 7.03 13.98
CA GLY A 25 -6.02 7.67 12.91
C GLY A 25 -6.24 9.18 12.95
N TYR A 26 -5.26 9.93 12.47
CA TYR A 26 -5.35 11.38 12.33
C TYR A 26 -6.03 11.72 10.98
N GLY A 27 -6.97 12.67 10.98
CA GLY A 27 -7.66 13.12 9.77
C GLY A 27 -9.04 12.48 9.55
N THR A 28 -9.46 12.35 8.30
CA THR A 28 -10.72 11.70 7.93
C THR A 28 -10.60 10.17 8.02
N VAL A 29 -11.72 9.47 8.15
CA VAL A 29 -11.73 7.99 8.17
C VAL A 29 -11.04 7.41 6.93
N ASP A 30 -11.25 8.03 5.77
CA ASP A 30 -10.62 7.64 4.51
C ASP A 30 -9.09 7.84 4.53
N SER A 31 -8.60 8.99 5.00
CA SER A 31 -7.15 9.23 5.09
C SER A 31 -6.49 8.28 6.09
N ALA A 32 -7.16 8.02 7.22
CA ALA A 32 -6.69 7.08 8.23
C ALA A 32 -6.62 5.63 7.68
N GLN A 33 -7.66 5.18 6.98
CA GLN A 33 -7.69 3.86 6.34
C GLN A 33 -6.64 3.71 5.25
N LYS A 34 -6.40 4.76 4.43
CA LYS A 34 -5.33 4.76 3.43
C LYS A 34 -3.95 4.63 4.07
N GLY A 35 -3.70 5.37 5.15
CA GLY A 35 -2.44 5.31 5.89
C GLY A 35 -2.18 3.92 6.47
N ARG A 36 -3.16 3.36 7.19
CA ARG A 36 -3.02 2.01 7.78
C ARG A 36 -2.90 0.92 6.73
N ALA A 37 -3.68 0.98 5.64
CA ALA A 37 -3.57 0.02 4.55
C ALA A 37 -2.18 0.09 3.87
N ARG A 38 -1.60 1.30 3.70
CA ARG A 38 -0.24 1.49 3.17
C ARG A 38 0.81 0.89 4.09
N GLN A 39 0.72 1.16 5.39
CA GLN A 39 1.66 0.64 6.37
C GLN A 39 1.62 -0.89 6.44
N ALA A 40 0.41 -1.46 6.45
CA ALA A 40 0.22 -2.91 6.39
C ALA A 40 0.81 -3.50 5.10
N LEU A 41 0.60 -2.84 3.95
CA LEU A 41 1.18 -3.24 2.67
C LEU A 41 2.71 -3.27 2.70
N ALA A 42 3.34 -2.22 3.23
CA ALA A 42 4.79 -2.14 3.34
C ALA A 42 5.36 -3.25 4.22
N ASN A 43 4.74 -3.51 5.37
CA ASN A 43 5.14 -4.59 6.27
C ASN A 43 4.96 -5.97 5.62
N THR A 44 3.84 -6.19 4.91
CA THR A 44 3.60 -7.44 4.16
C THR A 44 4.68 -7.64 3.09
N PHE A 45 4.99 -6.61 2.32
CA PHE A 45 6.04 -6.67 1.30
C PHE A 45 7.39 -7.06 1.89
N VAL A 46 7.83 -6.40 2.97
CA VAL A 46 9.10 -6.70 3.63
C VAL A 46 9.10 -8.14 4.17
N ARG A 47 8.01 -8.58 4.79
CA ARG A 47 7.89 -9.95 5.32
C ARG A 47 8.00 -11.00 4.23
N GLU A 48 7.34 -10.78 3.09
CA GLU A 48 7.31 -11.75 1.99
C GLU A 48 8.62 -11.79 1.19
N TRP A 49 9.30 -10.65 1.03
CA TRP A 49 10.43 -10.54 0.11
C TRP A 49 11.80 -10.38 0.78
N CYS A 50 11.85 -9.90 2.03
CA CYS A 50 13.10 -9.69 2.75
C CYS A 50 13.38 -10.76 3.81
N GLY A 51 12.41 -11.64 4.09
CA GLY A 51 12.52 -12.70 5.08
C GLY A 51 12.14 -12.25 6.50
N ALA A 52 11.91 -13.23 7.38
CA ALA A 52 11.35 -13.01 8.71
C ALA A 52 12.27 -12.17 9.62
N ASP A 53 13.57 -12.47 9.65
CA ASP A 53 14.53 -11.77 10.52
C ASP A 53 14.62 -10.28 10.19
N ILE A 54 14.59 -9.93 8.90
CA ILE A 54 14.61 -8.54 8.44
C ILE A 54 13.29 -7.85 8.77
N ALA A 55 12.16 -8.54 8.58
CA ALA A 55 10.85 -7.98 8.87
C ALA A 55 10.61 -7.72 10.36
N GLU A 56 11.22 -8.51 11.26
CA GLU A 56 11.11 -8.32 12.71
C GLU A 56 11.84 -7.06 13.20
N VAL A 57 12.99 -6.74 12.60
CA VAL A 57 13.80 -5.57 13.01
C VAL A 57 13.42 -4.29 12.27
N MET A 58 12.74 -4.40 11.13
CA MET A 58 12.34 -3.25 10.32
C MET A 58 11.10 -2.57 10.92
N ARG A 59 11.21 -1.26 11.21
CA ARG A 59 10.07 -0.49 11.70
C ARG A 59 9.14 -0.12 10.54
N GLY A 60 7.86 0.11 10.84
CA GLY A 60 6.86 0.49 9.83
C GLY A 60 7.27 1.72 9.01
N TYR A 61 7.91 2.71 9.62
CA TYR A 61 8.43 3.89 8.91
C TYR A 61 9.53 3.53 7.90
N ASP A 62 10.44 2.62 8.26
CA ASP A 62 11.52 2.19 7.37
C ASP A 62 10.97 1.37 6.20
N ALA A 63 9.96 0.52 6.47
CA ALA A 63 9.25 -0.24 5.44
C ALA A 63 8.54 0.69 4.44
N GLU A 64 7.88 1.75 4.93
CA GLU A 64 7.24 2.75 4.07
C GLU A 64 8.26 3.50 3.19
N GLN A 65 9.37 3.94 3.77
CA GLN A 65 10.46 4.60 3.03
C GLN A 65 11.06 3.69 1.96
N LEU A 66 11.18 2.38 2.24
CA LEU A 66 11.62 1.41 1.25
C LEU A 66 10.64 1.31 0.07
N VAL A 67 9.32 1.21 0.36
CA VAL A 67 8.29 1.18 -0.68
C VAL A 67 8.30 2.47 -1.51
N ASP A 68 8.45 3.64 -0.88
CA ASP A 68 8.55 4.91 -1.58
C ASP A 68 9.77 4.96 -2.51
N ALA A 69 10.92 4.47 -2.05
CA ALA A 69 12.13 4.38 -2.86
C ALA A 69 11.97 3.42 -4.05
N LEU A 70 11.26 2.29 -3.87
CA LEU A 70 10.94 1.36 -4.95
C LEU A 70 10.03 2.00 -6.00
N CYS A 71 9.01 2.75 -5.57
CA CYS A 71 8.14 3.48 -6.47
C CYS A 71 8.91 4.53 -7.27
N GLN A 72 9.70 5.37 -6.60
CA GLN A 72 10.44 6.46 -7.24
C GLN A 72 11.57 5.99 -8.15
N ARG A 73 12.27 4.91 -7.80
CA ARG A 73 13.54 4.53 -8.46
C ARG A 73 13.45 3.29 -9.32
N LYS A 74 12.44 2.44 -9.11
CA LYS A 74 12.31 1.13 -9.77
C LYS A 74 10.98 0.93 -10.49
N GLY A 75 10.13 1.97 -10.53
CA GLY A 75 8.86 1.94 -11.28
C GLY A 75 7.79 1.06 -10.65
N TYR A 76 7.86 0.83 -9.33
CA TYR A 76 6.78 0.15 -8.60
C TYR A 76 5.60 1.11 -8.42
N GLN A 77 4.39 0.57 -8.21
CA GLN A 77 3.19 1.36 -8.02
C GLN A 77 2.37 0.83 -6.84
N VAL A 78 1.82 1.76 -6.04
CA VAL A 78 0.86 1.44 -4.99
C VAL A 78 -0.52 1.89 -5.43
N THR A 79 -1.45 0.95 -5.53
CA THR A 79 -2.87 1.23 -5.83
C THR A 79 -3.70 1.11 -4.56
N MET A 80 -4.54 2.11 -4.30
CA MET A 80 -5.47 2.14 -3.16
C MET A 80 -6.91 2.02 -3.67
N ILE A 81 -7.64 1.02 -3.21
CA ILE A 81 -9.01 0.72 -3.63
C ILE A 81 -9.93 0.79 -2.41
N ALA A 82 -10.91 1.70 -2.45
CA ALA A 82 -11.95 1.73 -1.42
C ALA A 82 -12.89 0.53 -1.60
N ALA A 83 -13.09 -0.27 -0.56
CA ALA A 83 -14.10 -1.33 -0.62
C ALA A 83 -15.49 -0.70 -0.44
N GLY A 84 -16.35 -0.88 -1.44
CA GLY A 84 -17.70 -0.32 -1.48
C GLY A 84 -17.89 0.87 -2.43
N GLY A 85 -16.83 1.33 -3.11
CA GLY A 85 -16.94 2.25 -4.25
C GLY A 85 -16.79 1.48 -5.55
N ASP A 86 -17.67 1.75 -6.53
CA ASP A 86 -17.51 1.27 -7.90
C ASP A 86 -16.07 1.60 -8.37
N PRO A 87 -15.36 0.67 -9.04
CA PRO A 87 -14.13 1.03 -9.72
C PRO A 87 -14.51 2.03 -10.81
N SER A 88 -14.39 3.33 -10.54
CA SER A 88 -14.49 4.32 -11.61
C SER A 88 -13.41 3.93 -12.61
N PRO A 89 -13.78 3.55 -13.86
CA PRO A 89 -12.78 3.32 -14.88
C PRO A 89 -11.95 4.59 -14.99
N ALA A 90 -10.64 4.41 -15.12
CA ALA A 90 -9.68 5.48 -15.30
C ALA A 90 -10.28 6.52 -16.27
N ALA A 91 -10.25 7.79 -15.87
CA ALA A 91 -10.57 8.87 -16.79
C ALA A 91 -9.66 8.71 -18.01
N THR A 92 -10.23 8.27 -19.12
CA THR A 92 -9.63 8.43 -20.43
C THR A 92 -9.60 9.95 -20.64
N GLU A 93 -8.46 10.57 -20.37
CA GLU A 93 -8.15 11.89 -20.89
C GLU A 93 -7.99 11.74 -22.40
N GLU A 94 -9.11 11.83 -23.14
CA GLU A 94 -9.08 12.30 -24.51
C GLU A 94 -9.09 13.83 -24.48
N GLY A 95 -8.02 14.42 -25.00
CA GLY A 95 -7.85 15.85 -25.23
C GLY A 95 -6.61 16.10 -26.08
#